data_AF-A0A099BXB4-F1
#
_entry.id   AF-A0A099BXB4-F1
#
_cell.length_a   1.000
_cell.length_b   1.000
_cell.length_c   1.000
_cell.angle_alpha   90.00
_cell.angle_beta   90.00
_cell.angle_gamma   90.00
#
_symmetry.space_group_name_H-M   'P 1'
#
loop_
_entity.id
_entity.type
_entity.pdbx_description
1 polymer ?
#
loop_
_entity_poly.entity_id
_entity_poly.type
_entity_poly.pdbx_seq_one_letter_code
_entity_poly.pdbx_strand_id
1 'polypeptide(L)' 'MEQEQIDDYRAAVLAAMLATPGKNGEPKVSEKEARDILDTFTDDELAFGMPYVSPEEMAETLLEG' A
#
# COMPACT_ATOMS: atom_id res chain seq x y z
N MET A 1 19.39 -2.66 -6.37
CA MET A 1 19.05 -1.28 -5.96
C MET A 1 17.59 -1.00 -6.30
N GLU A 2 17.14 -1.23 -7.54
CA GLU A 2 15.72 -1.04 -7.89
C GLU A 2 14.76 -1.93 -7.09
N GLN A 3 15.06 -3.22 -6.92
CA GLN A 3 14.20 -4.13 -6.15
C GLN A 3 14.03 -3.70 -4.69
N GLU A 4 15.11 -3.29 -4.02
CA GLU A 4 15.07 -2.85 -2.62
C GLU A 4 14.17 -1.62 -2.44
N GLN A 5 14.19 -0.68 -3.40
CA GLN A 5 13.32 0.49 -3.38
C GLN A 5 11.84 0.12 -3.58
N ILE A 6 11.56 -0.86 -4.43
CA ILE A 6 10.20 -1.37 -4.64
C ILE A 6 9.70 -2.11 -3.39
N ASP A 7 10.54 -2.92 -2.77
CA ASP A 7 10.23 -3.64 -1.54
C ASP A 7 9.95 -2.66 -0.38
N ASP A 8 10.79 -1.62 -0.24
CA ASP A 8 10.60 -0.55 0.75
C ASP A 8 9.30 0.23 0.48
N TYR A 9 9.01 0.56 -0.78
CA TYR A 9 7.77 1.22 -1.16
C TYR A 9 6.55 0.34 -0.84
N ARG A 10 6.58 -0.94 -1.20
CA ARG A 10 5.52 -1.92 -0.91
C ARG A 10 5.28 -2.04 0.61
N ALA A 11 6.35 -2.09 1.40
CA ALA A 11 6.26 -2.12 2.86
C ALA A 11 5.67 -0.83 3.44
N ALA A 12 6.04 0.33 2.89
CA ALA A 12 5.50 1.62 3.31
C ALA A 12 3.98 1.74 2.98
N VAL A 13 3.55 1.29 1.81
CA VAL A 13 2.12 1.25 1.44
C VAL A 13 1.36 0.34 2.40
N LEU A 14 1.88 -0.85 2.70
CA LEU A 14 1.27 -1.77 3.66
C LEU A 14 1.10 -1.13 5.04
N ALA A 15 2.13 -0.45 5.52
CA ALA A 15 2.09 0.25 6.81
C ALA A 15 1.04 1.37 6.81
N ALA A 16 0.95 2.15 5.73
CA ALA A 16 -0.06 3.20 5.58
C ALA A 16 -1.50 2.65 5.54
N MET A 17 -1.71 1.52 4.84
CA MET A 17 -3.01 0.83 4.82
C MET A 17 -3.44 0.40 6.22
N LEU A 18 -2.52 -0.17 7.00
CA LEU A 18 -2.77 -0.63 8.37
C LEU A 18 -2.98 0.51 9.37
N ALA A 19 -2.34 1.66 9.13
CA ALA A 19 -2.49 2.85 9.96
C ALA A 19 -3.80 3.60 9.70
N THR A 20 -4.49 3.31 8.59
CA THR A 20 -5.72 4.01 8.21
C THR A 20 -6.89 3.58 9.10
N PRO A 21 -7.48 4.49 9.90
CA PRO A 21 -8.61 4.16 10.74
C PRO A 21 -9.89 4.00 9.90
N GLY A 22 -10.66 2.98 10.25
CA GLY A 22 -12.04 2.78 9.86
C GLY A 22 -12.99 3.72 10.59
N LYS A 23 -14.29 3.55 10.35
CA LYS A 23 -15.32 4.50 10.77
C LYS A 23 -15.48 4.63 12.29
N ASN A 24 -15.09 3.62 13.06
CA ASN A 24 -15.26 3.57 14.51
C ASN A 24 -13.91 3.52 15.26
N GLY A 25 -12.79 3.83 14.57
CA GLY A 25 -11.44 3.80 15.13
C GLY A 25 -10.76 2.42 15.13
N GLU A 26 -11.43 1.38 14.62
CA GLU A 26 -10.83 0.10 14.23
C GLU A 26 -9.98 0.26 12.96
N PRO A 27 -8.98 -0.60 12.69
CA PRO A 27 -8.30 -0.60 11.40
C PRO A 27 -9.27 -0.79 10.24
N LYS A 28 -9.12 -0.01 9.15
CA LYS A 28 -10.02 -0.09 7.98
C LYS A 28 -9.97 -1.46 7.29
N VAL A 29 -8.81 -2.12 7.34
CA VAL A 29 -8.56 -3.47 6.83
C VAL A 29 -7.66 -4.25 7.80
N SER A 30 -7.74 -5.57 7.75
CA SER A 30 -6.78 -6.44 8.44
C SER A 30 -5.44 -6.51 7.69
N GLU A 31 -4.37 -6.95 8.36
CA GLU A 31 -3.06 -7.17 7.72
C GLU A 31 -3.13 -8.16 6.57
N LYS A 32 -3.95 -9.21 6.70
CA LYS A 32 -4.17 -10.17 5.63
C LYS A 32 -4.80 -9.50 4.41
N GLU A 33 -5.88 -8.76 4.60
CA GLU A 33 -6.57 -8.08 3.48
C GLU A 33 -5.67 -7.04 2.82
N ALA A 34 -4.90 -6.28 3.60
CA ALA A 34 -3.97 -5.30 3.07
C ALA A 34 -2.88 -5.94 2.20
N ARG A 35 -2.33 -7.08 2.64
CA ARG A 35 -1.37 -7.88 1.85
C ARG A 35 -2.03 -8.45 0.60
N ASP A 36 -3.21 -9.05 0.72
CA ASP A 36 -3.95 -9.62 -0.42
C ASP A 36 -4.24 -8.56 -1.49
N ILE A 37 -4.57 -7.32 -1.11
CA ILE A 37 -4.75 -6.18 -2.03
C ILE A 37 -3.41 -5.79 -2.67
N LEU A 38 -2.34 -5.62 -1.89
CA LEU A 38 -1.03 -5.24 -2.40
C LEU A 38 -0.41 -6.29 -3.34
N ASP A 39 -0.68 -7.57 -3.08
CA ASP A 39 -0.22 -8.68 -3.92
C ASP A 39 -0.93 -8.73 -5.28
N THR A 40 -1.99 -7.94 -5.49
CA THR A 40 -2.57 -7.75 -6.83
C THR A 40 -1.71 -6.88 -7.75
N PHE A 41 -0.75 -6.14 -7.19
CA PHE A 41 0.18 -5.30 -7.94
C PHE A 41 1.53 -5.98 -8.13
N THR A 42 1.98 -5.99 -9.37
CA THR A 42 3.33 -6.42 -9.72
C THR A 42 4.36 -5.35 -9.36
N ASP A 43 5.61 -5.76 -9.24
CA ASP A 43 6.71 -4.83 -8.95
C ASP A 43 6.87 -3.75 -10.02
N ASP A 44 6.61 -4.08 -11.29
CA ASP A 44 6.62 -3.10 -12.39
C ASP A 44 5.53 -2.03 -12.25
N GLU A 45 4.33 -2.43 -11.81
CA GLU A 45 3.21 -1.51 -11.59
C GLU A 45 3.48 -0.58 -10.40
N LEU A 46 4.05 -1.11 -9.31
CA LEU A 46 4.47 -0.29 -8.17
C LEU A 46 5.61 0.67 -8.56
N ALA A 47 6.61 0.18 -9.29
CA ALA A 47 7.73 0.98 -9.76
C ALA A 47 7.29 2.13 -10.67
N PHE A 48 6.27 1.92 -11.50
CA PHE A 48 5.71 2.96 -12.37
C PHE A 48 5.05 4.09 -11.58
N GLY A 49 4.31 3.77 -10.52
CA GLY A 49 3.59 4.74 -9.68
C GLY A 49 4.48 5.46 -8.65
N MET A 50 5.48 4.77 -8.11
CA MET A 50 6.34 5.24 -7.01
C MET A 50 6.95 6.66 -7.20
N PRO A 51 7.38 7.10 -8.40
CA PRO A 51 7.91 8.45 -8.58
C PRO A 51 6.86 9.56 -8.49
N TYR A 52 5.58 9.23 -8.61
CA TYR A 52 4.48 10.18 -8.74
C TYR A 52 3.48 10.14 -7.58
N VAL A 53 3.39 9.00 -6.89
CA VAL A 53 2.42 8.72 -5.85
C VAL A 53 3.17 8.33 -4.58
N SER A 54 2.86 8.98 -3.47
CA SER A 54 3.40 8.59 -2.16
C SER A 54 2.79 7.27 -1.67
N PRO A 55 3.48 6.54 -0.76
CA PRO A 55 2.94 5.31 -0.18
C PRO A 55 1.56 5.50 0.47
N GLU A 56 1.33 6.66 1.10
CA GLU A 56 0.06 7.03 1.73
C GLU A 56 -1.05 7.25 0.70
N GLU A 57 -0.79 8.01 -0.38
CA GLU A 57 -1.77 8.23 -1.46
C GLU A 57 -2.11 6.92 -2.19
N MET A 58 -1.12 6.03 -2.36
CA MET A 58 -1.35 4.69 -2.91
C MET A 58 -2.23 3.88 -1.94
N ALA A 59 -1.93 3.88 -0.64
CA ALA A 59 -2.74 3.18 0.35
C ALA A 59 -4.19 3.67 0.37
N GLU A 60 -4.41 4.99 0.30
CA GLU A 60 -5.76 5.58 0.20
C GLU A 60 -6.48 5.09 -1.06
N THR A 61 -5.82 5.16 -2.22
CA THR A 61 -6.36 4.69 -3.51
C THR A 61 -6.76 3.21 -3.44
N LEU A 62 -5.90 2.37 -2.86
CA LEU A 62 -6.15 0.92 -2.71
C LEU A 62 -7.29 0.61 -1.73
N LEU A 63 -7.51 1.46 -0.73
CA LEU A 63 -8.57 1.29 0.26
C LEU A 63 -9.91 1.93 -0.16
N GLU A 64 -9.93 2.73 -1.22
CA GLU A 64 -11.14 3.32 -1.81
C GLU A 64 -11.71 2.51 -2.98
N GLY A 65 -10.91 1.59 -3.53
CA GLY A 65 -11.29 0.66 -4.61
C GLY A 65 -12.31 -0.40 -4.22
#